data_AF-A0A7C7NKS1-F1
#
_entry.id   AF-A0A7C7NKS1-F1
#
_cell.length_a   1.000
_cell.length_b   1.000
_cell.length_c   1.000
_cell.angle_alpha   90.00
_cell.angle_beta   90.00
_cell.angle_gamma   90.00
#
_symmetry.space_group_name_H-M   'P 1'
#
loop_
_entity.id
_entity.type
_entity.pdbx_description
1 polymer ?
#
loop_
_entity_poly.entity_id
_entity_poly.type
_entity_poly.pdbx_seq_one_letter_code
_entity_poly.pdbx_strand_id
1 'polypeptide(L)'
;MSKDKVLELADLAVSDSSWLISLIDATKWSKPKNRNRKAAWVIHHIFLRHPQLIEGKVLQLIEILDISNDTSVYREILKVIAEIKISVSDFSKAQTSMFDLGVGILYDDTQSKGMNYIGIRIIERFITSESERAEGIEAIKHHISTLVLGKDPMCKSANNAILRIERKKLGTPK
;
A
#
# COMPACT_ATOMS: atom_id res chain seq x y z
N MET A 1 22.30 3.32 -2.80
CA MET A 1 22.11 2.07 -3.56
C MET A 1 21.49 2.49 -4.87
N SER A 2 22.10 2.16 -6.00
CA SER A 2 21.58 2.51 -7.32
C SER A 2 20.32 1.70 -7.63
N LYS A 3 19.51 2.18 -8.58
CA LYS A 3 18.34 1.46 -9.08
C LYS A 3 18.74 0.10 -9.65
N ASP A 4 19.83 0.05 -10.43
CA ASP A 4 20.31 -1.19 -11.05
C ASP A 4 20.64 -2.25 -10.01
N LYS A 5 21.24 -1.85 -8.88
CA LYS A 5 21.53 -2.79 -7.79
C LYS A 5 20.28 -3.32 -7.11
N VAL A 6 19.22 -2.51 -7.00
CA VAL A 6 17.92 -2.96 -6.49
C VAL A 6 17.27 -3.97 -7.42
N LEU A 7 17.35 -3.74 -8.73
CA LEU A 7 16.80 -4.64 -9.73
C LEU A 7 17.54 -5.97 -9.75
N GLU A 8 18.87 -5.95 -9.69
CA GLU A 8 19.69 -7.16 -9.56
C GLU A 8 19.32 -7.96 -8.31
N LEU A 9 19.19 -7.30 -7.16
CA LEU A 9 18.74 -7.94 -5.93
C LEU A 9 17.32 -8.52 -6.08
N ALA A 10 16.40 -7.79 -6.71
CA ALA A 10 15.04 -8.27 -6.92
C ALA A 10 14.99 -9.52 -7.81
N ASP A 11 15.83 -9.60 -8.83
CA ASP A 11 15.94 -10.77 -9.71
C ASP A 11 16.57 -11.98 -8.99
N LEU A 12 17.56 -11.74 -8.11
CA LEU A 12 18.13 -12.78 -7.25
C LEU A 12 17.10 -13.39 -6.30
N ALA A 13 15.97 -12.72 -6.04
CA ALA A 13 14.88 -13.23 -5.20
C ALA A 13 14.30 -14.55 -5.69
N VAL A 14 14.37 -14.78 -7.00
CA VAL A 14 13.83 -15.97 -7.63
C VAL A 14 14.70 -17.20 -7.35
N SER A 15 16.01 -17.00 -7.21
CA SER A 15 16.98 -18.09 -7.04
C SER A 15 17.06 -18.60 -5.61
N ASP A 16 16.79 -17.75 -4.63
CA ASP A 16 16.71 -18.09 -3.21
C ASP A 16 15.60 -17.23 -2.60
N SER A 17 14.56 -17.85 -2.04
CA SER A 17 13.46 -17.11 -1.39
C SER A 17 13.68 -16.92 0.11
N SER A 18 14.71 -17.53 0.70
CA SER A 18 14.97 -17.49 2.15
C SER A 18 15.34 -16.08 2.64
N TRP A 19 16.06 -15.30 1.83
CA TRP A 19 16.38 -13.91 2.16
C TRP A 19 15.16 -12.98 2.11
N LEU A 20 14.00 -13.37 1.55
CA LEU A 20 12.80 -12.52 1.63
C LEU A 20 12.36 -12.32 3.08
N ILE A 21 12.45 -13.38 3.90
CA ILE A 21 12.18 -13.28 5.34
C ILE A 21 13.19 -12.33 5.99
N SER A 22 14.46 -12.42 5.61
CA SER A 22 15.52 -11.54 6.10
C SER A 22 15.31 -10.08 5.66
N LEU A 23 14.78 -9.86 4.45
CA LEU A 23 14.42 -8.53 3.96
C LEU A 23 13.25 -7.95 4.75
N ILE A 24 12.21 -8.74 4.99
CA ILE A 24 11.06 -8.34 5.82
C ILE A 24 11.56 -7.96 7.21
N ASP A 25 12.38 -8.78 7.85
CA ASP A 25 12.95 -8.44 9.17
C ASP A 25 13.83 -7.18 9.10
N ALA A 26 14.63 -7.00 8.04
CA ALA A 26 15.45 -5.82 7.86
C ALA A 26 14.64 -4.50 7.78
N THR A 27 13.35 -4.55 7.41
CA THR A 27 12.47 -3.36 7.44
C THR A 27 12.16 -2.88 8.86
N LYS A 28 12.24 -3.75 9.86
CA LYS A 28 11.96 -3.43 11.28
C LYS A 28 13.07 -2.58 11.91
N TRP A 29 14.24 -2.56 11.28
CA TRP A 29 15.47 -2.04 11.89
C TRP A 29 16.16 -0.99 11.00
N SER A 30 16.19 0.26 11.45
CA SER A 30 16.79 1.37 10.69
C SER A 30 18.33 1.32 10.60
N LYS A 31 18.98 0.64 11.55
CA LYS A 31 20.44 0.50 11.62
C LYS A 31 20.93 -0.81 10.99
N PRO A 32 22.11 -0.79 10.34
CA PRO A 32 22.92 0.38 10.00
C PRO A 32 22.40 1.14 8.75
N LYS A 33 22.60 2.46 8.69
CA LYS A 33 22.49 3.31 7.48
C LYS A 33 21.22 3.08 6.62
N ASN A 34 20.06 3.43 7.16
CA ASN A 34 18.75 3.37 6.49
C ASN A 34 18.47 2.00 5.88
N ARG A 35 18.84 0.92 6.59
CA ARG A 35 18.68 -0.47 6.14
C ARG A 35 17.20 -0.74 5.85
N ASN A 36 16.32 -0.34 6.75
CA ASN A 36 14.88 -0.46 6.59
C ASN A 36 14.34 0.11 5.27
N ARG A 37 14.73 1.35 4.91
CA ARG A 37 14.29 2.01 3.67
C ARG A 37 14.73 1.23 2.44
N LYS A 38 15.98 0.74 2.45
CA LYS A 38 16.51 -0.06 1.34
C LYS A 38 15.80 -1.40 1.22
N ALA A 39 15.54 -2.06 2.35
CA ALA A 39 14.82 -3.32 2.39
C ALA A 39 13.39 -3.16 1.85
N ALA A 40 12.65 -2.14 2.32
CA ALA A 40 11.31 -1.84 1.82
C ALA A 40 11.30 -1.53 0.31
N TRP A 41 12.31 -0.79 -0.17
CA TRP A 41 12.44 -0.49 -1.59
C TRP A 41 12.72 -1.74 -2.43
N VAL A 42 13.56 -2.66 -1.95
CA VAL A 42 13.81 -3.96 -2.60
C VAL A 42 12.54 -4.82 -2.58
N ILE A 43 11.83 -4.91 -1.46
CA ILE A 43 10.55 -5.65 -1.37
C ILE A 43 9.56 -5.15 -2.42
N HIS A 44 9.41 -3.83 -2.55
CA HIS A 44 8.54 -3.26 -3.57
C HIS A 44 9.00 -3.63 -5.00
N HIS A 45 10.30 -3.65 -5.28
CA HIS A 45 10.80 -4.06 -6.62
C HIS A 45 10.66 -5.56 -6.88
N ILE A 46 10.79 -6.40 -5.84
CA ILE A 46 10.45 -7.82 -5.94
C ILE A 46 8.97 -7.96 -6.29
N PHE A 47 8.08 -7.22 -5.61
CA PHE A 47 6.65 -7.24 -5.94
C PHE A 47 6.38 -6.86 -7.41
N LEU A 48 7.01 -5.80 -7.91
CA LEU A 48 6.81 -5.34 -9.29
C LEU A 48 7.24 -6.36 -10.35
N ARG A 49 8.21 -7.23 -10.04
CA ARG A 49 8.81 -8.17 -11.00
C ARG A 49 8.33 -9.61 -10.81
N HIS A 50 8.15 -10.00 -9.55
CA HIS A 50 7.88 -11.35 -9.08
C HIS A 50 6.84 -11.33 -7.95
N PRO A 51 5.61 -10.85 -8.22
CA PRO A 51 4.58 -10.67 -7.18
C PRO A 51 4.30 -11.95 -6.40
N GLN A 52 4.37 -13.11 -7.07
CA GLN A 52 4.16 -14.43 -6.46
C GLN A 52 5.11 -14.75 -5.30
N LEU A 53 6.28 -14.10 -5.22
CA LEU A 53 7.21 -14.27 -4.10
C LEU A 53 6.72 -13.54 -2.84
N ILE A 54 5.95 -12.46 -3.01
CA ILE A 54 5.40 -11.68 -1.90
C ILE A 54 3.98 -12.16 -1.54
N GLU A 55 3.29 -12.85 -2.45
CA GLU A 55 1.93 -13.36 -2.22
C GLU A 55 1.90 -14.24 -0.95
N GLY A 56 0.86 -14.07 -0.13
CA GLY A 56 0.77 -14.74 1.19
C GLY A 56 1.61 -14.09 2.30
N LYS A 57 2.28 -12.96 2.06
CA LYS A 57 3.06 -12.22 3.08
C LYS A 57 2.35 -10.99 3.63
N VAL A 58 1.09 -10.75 3.27
CA VAL A 58 0.37 -9.50 3.60
C VAL A 58 0.37 -9.19 5.10
N LEU A 59 0.15 -10.18 5.97
CA LEU A 59 0.11 -9.95 7.42
C LEU A 59 1.49 -9.55 7.96
N GLN A 60 2.55 -10.13 7.42
CA GLN A 60 3.92 -9.73 7.76
C GLN A 60 4.22 -8.32 7.26
N LEU A 61 3.68 -7.92 6.10
CA LEU A 61 3.81 -6.56 5.59
C LEU A 61 3.03 -5.55 6.45
N ILE A 62 1.86 -5.91 6.96
CA ILE A 62 1.08 -5.07 7.88
C ILE A 62 1.83 -4.90 9.21
N GLU A 63 2.44 -5.95 9.74
CA GLU A 63 3.28 -5.85 10.94
C GLU A 63 4.41 -4.81 10.77
N ILE A 64 4.96 -4.65 9.56
CA ILE A 64 5.95 -3.61 9.27
C ILE A 64 5.35 -2.21 9.43
N LEU A 65 4.09 -2.01 9.04
CA LEU A 65 3.41 -0.72 9.19
C LEU A 65 3.22 -0.36 10.66
N ASP A 66 2.85 -1.33 11.50
CA ASP A 66 2.59 -1.12 12.92
C ASP A 66 3.84 -0.71 13.72
N ILE A 67 5.01 -1.18 13.30
CA ILE A 67 6.28 -0.95 14.02
C ILE A 67 7.12 0.19 13.42
N SER A 68 6.87 0.57 12.16
CA SER A 68 7.73 1.50 11.43
C SER A 68 7.24 2.93 11.54
N ASN A 69 8.03 3.78 12.19
CA ASN A 69 7.85 5.24 12.17
C ASN A 69 8.47 5.93 10.94
N ASP A 70 8.99 5.16 9.97
CA ASP A 70 9.64 5.71 8.78
C ASP A 70 8.66 5.80 7.60
N THR A 71 8.24 7.02 7.25
CA THR A 71 7.29 7.28 6.16
C THR A 71 7.75 6.71 4.81
N SER A 72 9.06 6.57 4.57
CA SER A 72 9.54 5.97 3.32
C SER A 72 9.32 4.47 3.30
N VAL A 73 9.56 3.78 4.42
CA VAL A 73 9.21 2.36 4.57
C VAL A 73 7.71 2.19 4.42
N TYR A 74 6.94 2.99 5.17
CA TYR A 74 5.48 2.97 5.17
C TYR A 74 4.90 3.06 3.75
N ARG A 75 5.35 4.05 2.98
CA ARG A 75 4.94 4.26 1.59
C ARG A 75 5.28 3.09 0.67
N GLU A 76 6.50 2.55 0.73
CA GLU A 76 6.89 1.45 -0.17
C GLU A 76 6.14 0.15 0.16
N ILE A 77 5.90 -0.14 1.44
CA ILE A 77 5.13 -1.31 1.86
C ILE A 77 3.65 -1.19 1.47
N LEU A 78 3.04 -0.01 1.64
CA LEU A 78 1.65 0.18 1.24
C LEU A 78 1.42 0.08 -0.28
N LYS A 79 2.39 0.48 -1.11
CA LYS A 79 2.31 0.25 -2.57
C LYS A 79 2.14 -1.23 -2.90
N VAL A 80 2.82 -2.10 -2.15
CA VAL A 80 2.72 -3.56 -2.31
C VAL A 80 1.35 -4.06 -1.83
N ILE A 81 0.94 -3.70 -0.62
CA ILE A 81 -0.34 -4.14 -0.02
C ILE A 81 -1.53 -3.72 -0.89
N ALA A 82 -1.47 -2.52 -1.49
CA ALA A 82 -2.53 -2.02 -2.36
C ALA A 82 -2.78 -2.88 -3.61
N GLU A 83 -1.83 -3.71 -4.05
CA GLU A 83 -1.89 -4.37 -5.36
C GLU A 83 -1.67 -5.89 -5.32
N ILE A 84 -0.96 -6.42 -4.33
CA ILE A 84 -0.64 -7.85 -4.23
C ILE A 84 -1.87 -8.76 -4.16
N LYS A 85 -1.82 -10.02 -4.61
CA LYS A 85 -2.93 -10.95 -4.35
C LYS A 85 -2.98 -11.37 -2.88
N ILE A 86 -4.18 -11.42 -2.32
CA ILE A 86 -4.40 -11.73 -0.91
C ILE A 86 -5.36 -12.91 -0.79
N SER A 87 -5.06 -13.87 0.07
CA SER A 87 -5.97 -14.98 0.38
C SER A 87 -7.24 -14.46 1.06
N VAL A 88 -8.38 -15.13 0.90
CA VAL A 88 -9.63 -14.71 1.57
C VAL A 88 -9.45 -14.61 3.09
N SER A 89 -8.71 -15.57 3.68
CA SER A 89 -8.38 -15.58 5.11
C SER A 89 -7.58 -14.34 5.53
N ASP A 90 -6.50 -14.03 4.83
CA ASP A 90 -5.64 -12.90 5.23
C ASP A 90 -6.29 -11.56 4.91
N PHE A 91 -7.09 -11.49 3.85
CA PHE A 91 -7.91 -10.33 3.54
C PHE A 91 -8.87 -10.05 4.70
N SER A 92 -9.60 -11.06 5.18
CA SER A 92 -10.53 -10.90 6.31
C SER A 92 -9.86 -10.40 7.59
N LYS A 93 -8.60 -10.78 7.83
CA LYS A 93 -7.84 -10.31 9.00
C LYS A 93 -7.34 -8.88 8.85
N ALA A 94 -7.01 -8.47 7.63
CA ALA A 94 -6.47 -7.17 7.31
C ALA A 94 -7.53 -6.11 7.01
N GLN A 95 -8.76 -6.53 6.72
CA GLN A 95 -9.72 -5.69 6.00
C GLN A 95 -10.02 -4.37 6.71
N THR A 96 -10.48 -4.44 7.96
CA THR A 96 -10.92 -3.25 8.70
C THR A 96 -9.75 -2.30 8.95
N SER A 97 -8.64 -2.80 9.49
CA SER A 97 -7.47 -1.95 9.79
C SER A 97 -6.88 -1.30 8.54
N MET A 98 -6.86 -2.00 7.41
CA MET A 98 -6.39 -1.44 6.15
C MET A 98 -7.37 -0.42 5.58
N PHE A 99 -8.68 -0.67 5.66
CA PHE A 99 -9.68 0.31 5.24
C PHE A 99 -9.56 1.61 6.06
N ASP A 100 -9.56 1.49 7.39
CA ASP A 100 -9.44 2.63 8.31
C ASP A 100 -8.15 3.41 8.07
N LEU A 101 -7.03 2.71 7.84
CA LEU A 101 -5.77 3.35 7.48
C LEU A 101 -5.89 4.14 6.17
N GLY A 102 -6.53 3.58 5.15
CA GLY A 102 -6.75 4.25 3.88
C GLY A 102 -7.55 5.54 4.05
N VAL A 103 -8.60 5.50 4.87
CA VAL A 103 -9.43 6.67 5.24
C VAL A 103 -8.60 7.70 6.01
N GLY A 104 -7.88 7.28 7.04
CA GLY A 104 -7.04 8.15 7.86
C GLY A 104 -5.96 8.89 7.06
N ILE A 105 -5.35 8.23 6.07
CA ILE A 105 -4.39 8.88 5.15
C ILE A 105 -5.04 10.05 4.40
N LEU A 106 -6.31 9.93 3.98
CA LEU A 106 -6.99 10.97 3.20
C LEU A 106 -7.52 12.15 4.02
N TYR A 107 -7.69 11.97 5.33
CA TYR A 107 -8.03 13.05 6.27
C TYR A 107 -6.81 13.77 6.85
N ASP A 108 -5.60 13.24 6.64
CA ASP A 108 -4.38 13.92 7.05
C ASP A 108 -3.85 14.83 5.94
N ASP A 109 -4.17 16.12 6.04
CA ASP A 109 -3.76 17.16 5.08
C ASP A 109 -2.23 17.38 5.01
N THR A 110 -1.45 16.79 5.92
CA THR A 110 0.02 16.84 5.88
C THR A 110 0.63 15.77 4.96
N GLN A 111 -0.19 14.82 4.48
CA GLN A 111 0.29 13.72 3.64
C GLN A 111 0.71 14.19 2.25
N SER A 112 1.76 13.54 1.75
CA SER A 112 2.21 13.76 0.37
C SER A 112 1.18 13.25 -0.65
N LYS A 113 1.17 13.83 -1.85
CA LYS A 113 0.34 13.35 -2.99
C LYS A 113 0.48 11.85 -3.25
N GLY A 114 1.69 11.31 -3.13
CA GLY A 114 1.96 9.88 -3.31
C GLY A 114 1.29 9.02 -2.24
N MET A 115 1.24 9.49 -1.00
CA MET A 115 0.52 8.83 0.10
C MET A 115 -0.98 8.89 -0.11
N ASN A 116 -1.51 10.04 -0.52
CA ASN A 116 -2.94 10.19 -0.82
C ASN A 116 -3.38 9.26 -1.96
N TYR A 117 -2.55 9.08 -3.01
CA TYR A 117 -2.85 8.12 -4.07
C TYR A 117 -2.91 6.68 -3.53
N ILE A 118 -2.00 6.33 -2.63
CA ILE A 118 -2.01 5.02 -1.96
C ILE A 118 -3.27 4.87 -1.11
N GLY A 119 -3.66 5.88 -0.31
CA GLY A 119 -4.88 5.87 0.50
C GLY A 119 -6.12 5.55 -0.34
N ILE A 120 -6.27 6.22 -1.49
CA ILE A 120 -7.36 5.94 -2.46
C ILE A 120 -7.35 4.46 -2.90
N ARG A 121 -6.18 3.90 -3.21
CA ARG A 121 -6.05 2.50 -3.67
C ARG A 121 -6.33 1.49 -2.56
N ILE A 122 -5.93 1.80 -1.33
CA ILE A 122 -6.21 0.98 -0.14
C ILE A 122 -7.72 0.96 0.14
N ILE A 123 -8.38 2.12 0.17
CA ILE A 123 -9.84 2.22 0.31
C ILE A 123 -10.54 1.40 -0.77
N GLU A 124 -10.23 1.64 -2.05
CA GLU A 124 -10.85 0.91 -3.17
C GLU A 124 -10.70 -0.61 -3.01
N ARG A 125 -9.56 -1.06 -2.50
CA ARG A 125 -9.27 -2.47 -2.29
C ARG A 125 -10.08 -3.07 -1.15
N PHE A 126 -10.08 -2.43 0.02
CA PHE A 126 -10.55 -3.01 1.27
C PHE A 126 -12.01 -2.68 1.63
N ILE A 127 -12.72 -1.86 0.84
CA ILE A 127 -14.18 -1.71 1.00
C ILE A 127 -14.90 -3.06 0.79
N THR A 128 -15.74 -3.42 1.76
CA THR A 128 -16.57 -4.63 1.77
C THR A 128 -18.04 -4.38 2.08
N SER A 129 -18.41 -3.23 2.65
CA SER A 129 -19.79 -2.87 2.97
C SER A 129 -20.25 -1.56 2.32
N GLU A 130 -21.56 -1.31 2.31
CA GLU A 130 -22.12 -0.04 1.81
C GLU A 130 -21.76 1.14 2.72
N SER A 131 -21.64 0.89 4.03
CA SER A 131 -21.20 1.92 4.99
C SER A 131 -19.77 2.36 4.69
N GLU A 132 -18.86 1.41 4.53
CA GLU A 132 -17.46 1.67 4.14
C GLU A 132 -17.36 2.31 2.76
N ARG A 133 -18.27 1.95 1.83
CA ARG A 133 -18.33 2.60 0.51
C ARG A 133 -18.64 4.08 0.66
N ALA A 134 -19.67 4.43 1.44
CA ALA A 134 -20.06 5.81 1.67
C ALA A 134 -18.91 6.61 2.31
N GLU A 135 -18.33 6.07 3.38
CA GLU A 135 -17.20 6.67 4.10
C GLU A 135 -15.96 6.83 3.21
N GLY A 136 -15.59 5.79 2.46
CA GLY A 136 -14.45 5.84 1.54
C GLY A 136 -14.64 6.88 0.43
N ILE A 137 -15.85 7.02 -0.11
CA ILE A 137 -16.16 8.08 -1.09
C ILE A 137 -16.09 9.47 -0.45
N GLU A 138 -16.59 9.61 0.78
CA GLU A 138 -16.52 10.86 1.54
C GLU A 138 -15.07 11.30 1.77
N ALA A 139 -14.21 10.39 2.24
CA ALA A 139 -12.79 10.65 2.45
C ALA A 139 -12.10 11.09 1.14
N ILE A 140 -12.41 10.44 0.01
CA ILE A 140 -11.87 10.85 -1.29
C ILE A 140 -12.37 12.24 -1.70
N LYS A 141 -13.65 12.55 -1.49
CA LYS A 141 -14.22 13.87 -1.78
C LYS A 141 -13.62 14.96 -0.91
N HIS A 142 -13.44 14.68 0.38
CA HIS A 142 -12.77 15.57 1.31
C HIS A 142 -11.36 15.90 0.80
N HIS A 143 -10.57 14.88 0.48
CA HIS A 143 -9.24 15.07 -0.10
C HIS A 143 -9.25 15.90 -1.39
N ILE A 144 -10.19 15.66 -2.32
CA ILE A 144 -10.31 16.47 -3.55
C ILE A 144 -10.62 17.94 -3.20
N SER A 145 -11.46 18.19 -2.20
CA SER A 145 -11.86 19.55 -1.81
C SER A 145 -10.72 20.36 -1.21
N THR A 146 -9.72 19.70 -0.61
CA THR A 146 -8.51 20.37 -0.09
C THR A 146 -7.46 20.62 -1.16
N LEU A 147 -7.58 20.01 -2.35
CA LEU A 147 -6.73 20.31 -3.50
C LEU A 147 -7.21 21.58 -4.22
N VAL A 148 -6.26 22.47 -4.56
CA VAL A 148 -6.54 23.72 -5.29
C VAL A 148 -7.32 23.42 -6.59
N LEU A 149 -8.53 23.96 -6.66
CA LEU A 149 -9.57 23.72 -7.66
C LEU A 149 -9.07 23.40 -9.08
N GLY A 150 -9.33 22.17 -9.52
CA GLY A 150 -9.67 21.86 -10.91
C GLY A 150 -8.55 21.59 -11.91
N LYS A 151 -7.27 21.75 -11.55
CA LYS A 151 -6.14 21.47 -12.47
C LYS A 151 -5.17 20.40 -11.99
N ASP A 152 -5.36 19.85 -10.79
CA ASP A 152 -4.48 18.79 -10.30
C ASP A 152 -4.84 17.44 -10.96
N PRO A 153 -3.89 16.73 -11.61
CA PRO A 153 -4.10 15.38 -12.13
C PRO A 153 -4.67 14.40 -11.09
N MET A 154 -4.43 14.67 -9.80
CA MET A 154 -4.97 13.91 -8.70
C MET A 154 -6.50 13.93 -8.64
N CYS A 155 -7.15 15.05 -8.97
CA CYS A 155 -8.62 15.14 -9.00
C CYS A 155 -9.22 14.16 -10.02
N LYS A 156 -8.60 14.00 -11.19
CA LYS A 156 -9.04 13.01 -12.20
C LYS A 156 -8.88 11.58 -11.69
N SER A 157 -7.75 11.28 -11.05
CA SER A 157 -7.51 9.95 -10.49
C SER A 157 -8.51 9.61 -9.38
N ALA A 158 -8.78 10.57 -8.49
CA ALA A 158 -9.71 10.44 -7.39
C ALA A 158 -11.16 10.27 -7.87
N ASN A 159 -11.60 11.08 -8.85
CA ASN A 159 -12.91 10.90 -9.50
C ASN A 159 -13.06 9.53 -10.17
N ASN A 160 -12.02 9.06 -10.86
CA ASN A 160 -12.04 7.72 -11.44
C ASN A 160 -12.11 6.62 -10.37
N ALA A 161 -11.48 6.82 -9.20
CA ALA A 161 -11.57 5.89 -8.10
C ALA A 161 -12.96 5.84 -7.48
N ILE A 162 -13.61 6.99 -7.29
CA ILE A 162 -15.03 7.06 -6.85
C ILE A 162 -15.91 6.22 -7.78
N LEU A 163 -15.81 6.42 -9.10
CA LEU A 163 -16.59 5.65 -10.07
C LEU A 163 -16.32 4.14 -10.00
N ARG A 164 -15.08 3.72 -9.72
CA ARG A 164 -14.76 2.30 -9.54
C ARG A 164 -15.34 1.74 -8.24
N ILE A 165 -15.29 2.51 -7.16
CA ILE A 165 -15.84 2.14 -5.85
C ILE A 165 -17.37 2.00 -5.91
N GLU A 166 -18.06 2.94 -6.55
CA GLU A 166 -19.52 2.91 -6.74
C GLU A 166 -19.97 1.67 -7.51
N ARG A 167 -19.18 1.25 -8.51
CA ARG A 167 -19.47 0.07 -9.34
C ARG A 167 -18.97 -1.24 -8.75
N LYS A 168 -18.20 -1.21 -7.65
CA LYS A 168 -17.59 -2.40 -7.06
C LYS A 168 -18.66 -3.30 -6.44
N LYS A 169 -18.70 -4.56 -6.85
CA LYS A 169 -19.49 -5.59 -6.17
C LYS A 169 -18.89 -5.86 -4.79
N LEU A 170 -19.69 -5.70 -3.75
CA LEU A 170 -19.27 -5.87 -2.37
C LEU A 170 -19.20 -7.35 -1.96
N GLY A 171 -18.40 -7.65 -0.94
CA GLY A 171 -18.28 -9.00 -0.37
C GLY A 171 -17.36 -9.98 -1.11
N THR A 172 -16.52 -9.53 -2.05
CA THR A 172 -15.53 -10.40 -2.72
C THR A 172 -14.13 -9.78 -2.67
N PRO A 173 -13.14 -10.44 -2.03
CA PRO A 173 -11.74 -10.00 -2.06
C PRO A 173 -11.18 -10.03 -3.51
N LYS A 174 -10.30 -9.07 -3.84
CA LYS A 174 -9.46 -9.09 -5.05
C LYS A 174 -8.14 -9.79 -4.77
#